data_AF-A0A7C5XNP4-F1
#
_entry.id   AF-A0A7C5XNP4-F1
#
_cell.length_a   1.000
_cell.length_b   1.000
_cell.length_c   1.000
_cell.angle_alpha   90.00
_cell.angle_beta   90.00
_cell.angle_gamma   90.00
#
_symmetry.space_group_name_H-M   'P 1'
#
loop_
_entity.id
_entity.type
_entity.pdbx_description
1 polymer ?
#
loop_
_entity_poly.entity_id
_entity_poly.type
_entity_poly.pdbx_seq_one_letter_code
_entity_poly.pdbx_strand_id
1 'polypeptide(L)'
;MSGESDRLSRVEKEVEELKQSLKKISEEFSKAVEELRKAVVEIRSAVTEIENPFNLLRVISSEEELQRARKLAEQAPISPMRPAETAKTEEKPSEKPLEEEARRIVEAKPISFEAGFSIIKWVWALLDAGLDRDDVVNISKYCERVGYLPPNSSEYVGYVVDAMSKARLGGLNLEEFMLIIYGAAKASGLRLEMKELEEVAFGLLRKILKKIDTGHGGG
;
A
#
# COMPACT_ATOMS: atom_id res chain seq x y z
N MET A 1 30.60 -35.06 -37.06
CA MET A 1 29.15 -34.81 -37.30
C MET A 1 28.24 -35.33 -36.18
N SER A 2 28.61 -36.34 -35.37
CA SER A 2 27.73 -36.86 -34.30
C SER A 2 27.47 -35.88 -33.14
N GLY A 3 28.50 -35.18 -32.65
CA GLY A 3 28.37 -34.33 -31.44
C GLY A 3 27.56 -33.04 -31.62
N GLU A 4 27.29 -32.62 -32.85
CA GLU A 4 26.49 -31.42 -33.14
C GLU A 4 24.99 -31.75 -33.10
N SER A 5 24.62 -32.93 -33.58
CA SER A 5 23.26 -33.48 -33.49
C SER A 5 22.83 -33.72 -32.04
N ASP A 6 23.75 -34.17 -31.17
CA ASP A 6 23.47 -34.40 -29.75
C ASP A 6 23.27 -33.11 -28.95
N ARG A 7 23.95 -32.02 -29.35
CA ARG A 7 23.74 -30.70 -28.75
C ARG A 7 22.43 -30.08 -29.20
N LEU A 8 22.08 -30.25 -30.47
CA LEU A 8 20.81 -29.75 -31.03
C LEU A 8 19.61 -30.42 -30.35
N SER A 9 19.63 -31.75 -30.22
CA SER A 9 18.54 -32.51 -29.59
C SER A 9 18.35 -32.18 -28.11
N ARG A 10 19.45 -31.89 -27.39
CA ARG A 10 19.38 -31.44 -26.00
C ARG A 10 18.75 -30.06 -25.87
N VAL A 11 19.12 -29.12 -26.74
CA VAL A 11 18.53 -27.77 -26.74
C VAL A 11 17.05 -27.82 -27.10
N GLU A 12 16.65 -28.66 -28.07
CA GLU A 12 15.23 -28.86 -28.41
C GLU A 12 14.43 -29.38 -27.21
N LYS A 13 15.00 -30.31 -26.44
CA LYS A 13 14.37 -30.82 -25.23
C LYS A 13 14.24 -29.76 -24.13
N GLU A 14 15.30 -29.00 -23.88
CA GLU A 14 15.29 -27.90 -22.89
C GLU A 14 14.27 -26.81 -23.29
N VAL A 15 14.13 -26.51 -24.59
CA VAL A 15 13.12 -25.56 -25.10
C VAL A 15 11.69 -26.07 -24.90
N GLU A 16 11.45 -27.36 -25.13
CA GLU A 16 10.13 -27.95 -24.94
C GLU A 16 9.74 -27.99 -23.45
N GLU A 17 10.69 -28.30 -22.56
CA GLU A 17 10.50 -28.21 -21.10
C GLU A 17 10.21 -26.76 -20.65
N LEU A 18 10.93 -25.78 -21.22
CA LEU A 18 10.70 -24.36 -20.92
C LEU A 18 9.31 -23.90 -21.39
N LYS A 19 8.87 -24.37 -22.56
CA LYS A 19 7.55 -24.05 -23.11
C LYS A 19 6.43 -24.65 -22.25
N GLN A 20 6.61 -25.86 -21.75
CA GLN A 20 5.65 -26.50 -20.85
C GLN A 20 5.58 -25.82 -19.49
N SER A 21 6.72 -25.47 -18.90
CA SER A 21 6.77 -24.71 -17.64
C SER A 21 6.16 -23.31 -17.78
N LEU A 22 6.45 -22.59 -18.87
CA LEU A 22 5.84 -21.29 -19.15
C LEU A 22 4.32 -21.39 -19.27
N LYS A 23 3.82 -22.42 -19.95
CA LYS A 23 2.38 -22.67 -20.06
C LYS A 23 1.75 -22.92 -18.70
N LYS A 24 2.38 -23.75 -17.86
CA LYS A 24 1.92 -24.04 -16.50
C LYS A 24 1.89 -22.77 -15.62
N ILE A 25 2.95 -21.96 -15.67
CA ILE A 25 3.03 -20.69 -14.93
C ILE A 25 1.94 -19.72 -15.40
N SER A 26 1.68 -19.64 -16.71
CA SER A 26 0.61 -18.80 -17.27
C SER A 26 -0.78 -19.24 -16.79
N GLU A 27 -1.02 -20.55 -16.72
CA GLU A 27 -2.26 -21.12 -16.19
C GLU A 27 -2.42 -20.85 -14.68
N GLU A 28 -1.37 -21.04 -13.89
CA GLU A 28 -1.35 -20.74 -12.45
C GLU A 28 -1.55 -19.24 -12.17
N PHE A 29 -0.90 -18.37 -12.95
CA PHE A 29 -1.06 -16.93 -12.85
C PHE A 29 -2.48 -16.49 -13.18
N SER A 30 -3.06 -17.01 -14.26
CA SER A 30 -4.45 -16.70 -14.65
C SER A 30 -5.42 -17.11 -13.56
N LYS A 31 -5.20 -18.29 -12.95
CA LYS A 31 -6.00 -18.77 -11.82
C LYS A 31 -5.88 -17.85 -10.59
N ALA A 32 -4.67 -17.44 -10.24
CA ALA A 32 -4.46 -16.52 -9.11
C ALA A 32 -5.15 -15.16 -9.33
N VAL A 33 -5.16 -14.65 -10.58
CA VAL A 33 -5.88 -13.41 -10.93
C VAL A 33 -7.39 -13.58 -10.80
N GLU A 34 -7.94 -14.74 -11.20
CA GLU A 34 -9.37 -15.03 -11.02
C GLU A 34 -9.76 -15.13 -9.53
N GLU A 35 -8.94 -15.80 -8.73
CA GLU A 35 -9.14 -15.89 -7.28
C GLU A 35 -9.09 -14.50 -6.61
N LEU A 36 -8.14 -13.65 -7.01
CA LEU A 36 -8.05 -12.28 -6.51
C LEU A 36 -9.26 -11.45 -6.92
N ARG A 37 -9.71 -11.55 -8.18
CA ARG A 37 -10.93 -10.87 -8.66
C ARG A 37 -12.14 -11.29 -7.85
N LYS A 38 -12.27 -12.59 -7.54
CA LYS A 38 -13.35 -13.11 -6.70
C LYS A 38 -13.31 -12.52 -5.29
N ALA A 39 -12.13 -12.52 -4.66
CA ALA A 39 -11.95 -11.93 -3.33
C ALA A 39 -12.32 -10.45 -3.28
N VAL A 40 -11.98 -9.66 -4.30
CA VAL A 40 -12.36 -8.24 -4.39
C VAL A 40 -13.88 -8.06 -4.52
N VAL A 41 -14.56 -8.91 -5.29
CA VAL A 41 -16.03 -8.89 -5.40
C VAL A 41 -16.67 -9.25 -4.06
N GLU A 42 -16.15 -10.24 -3.34
CA GLU A 42 -16.61 -10.62 -2.00
C GLU A 42 -16.41 -9.48 -0.98
N ILE A 43 -15.26 -8.81 -1.00
CA ILE A 43 -15.01 -7.62 -0.14
C ILE A 43 -16.01 -6.51 -0.45
N ARG A 44 -16.25 -6.20 -1.73
CA ARG A 44 -17.23 -5.18 -2.11
C ARG A 44 -18.63 -5.55 -1.65
N SER A 45 -19.00 -6.83 -1.73
CA SER A 45 -20.26 -7.34 -1.20
C SER A 45 -20.34 -7.13 0.31
N ALA A 46 -19.31 -7.54 1.06
CA ALA A 46 -19.26 -7.37 2.51
C ALA A 46 -19.30 -5.89 2.94
N VAL A 47 -18.60 -5.00 2.21
CA VAL A 47 -18.68 -3.55 2.43
C VAL A 47 -20.10 -3.04 2.18
N THR A 48 -20.77 -3.51 1.12
CA THR A 48 -22.18 -3.14 0.84
C THR A 48 -23.13 -3.65 1.94
N GLU A 49 -22.85 -4.82 2.52
CA GLU A 49 -23.59 -5.36 3.67
C GLU A 49 -23.36 -4.55 4.96
N ILE A 50 -22.15 -4.03 5.18
CA ILE A 50 -21.80 -3.15 6.31
C ILE A 50 -22.40 -1.75 6.10
N GLU A 51 -22.36 -1.22 4.88
CA GLU A 51 -22.97 0.06 4.50
C GLU A 51 -24.49 0.02 4.55
N ASN A 52 -25.11 -1.17 4.64
CA ASN A 52 -26.55 -1.28 4.77
C ASN A 52 -27.00 -0.67 6.12
N PRO A 53 -27.73 0.46 6.11
CA PRO A 53 -28.11 1.16 7.32
C PRO A 53 -29.01 0.31 8.23
N PHE A 54 -29.76 -0.66 7.69
CA PHE A 54 -30.59 -1.55 8.50
C PHE A 54 -29.76 -2.54 9.33
N ASN A 55 -28.60 -2.96 8.84
CA ASN A 55 -27.69 -3.82 9.60
C ASN A 55 -27.05 -3.05 10.76
N LEU A 56 -26.68 -1.78 10.53
CA LEU A 56 -26.20 -0.88 11.58
C LEU A 56 -27.28 -0.58 12.62
N LEU A 57 -28.51 -0.30 12.18
CA LEU A 57 -29.64 -0.06 13.06
C LEU A 57 -29.96 -1.29 13.92
N ARG A 58 -29.82 -2.51 13.39
CA ARG A 58 -30.00 -3.74 14.17
C ARG A 58 -28.95 -3.88 15.27
N VAL A 59 -27.69 -3.53 14.98
CA VAL A 59 -26.62 -3.56 15.99
C VAL A 59 -26.87 -2.50 17.05
N ILE A 60 -27.20 -1.27 16.66
CA ILE A 60 -27.50 -0.17 17.60
C ILE A 60 -28.76 -0.48 18.43
N SER A 61 -29.82 -1.00 17.81
CA SER A 61 -31.03 -1.38 18.55
C SER A 61 -30.78 -2.51 19.53
N SER A 62 -29.92 -3.48 19.16
CA SER A 62 -29.52 -4.55 20.07
C SER A 62 -28.70 -4.04 21.25
N GLU A 63 -27.86 -3.03 21.04
CA GLU A 63 -27.07 -2.40 22.09
C GLU A 63 -27.94 -1.56 23.03
N GLU A 64 -28.92 -0.83 22.50
CA GLU A 64 -29.95 -0.16 23.29
C GLU A 64 -30.81 -1.14 24.09
N GLU A 65 -31.21 -2.27 23.50
CA GLU A 65 -31.96 -3.33 24.19
C GLU A 65 -31.12 -3.97 25.31
N LEU A 66 -29.84 -4.20 25.09
CA LEU A 66 -28.91 -4.72 26.10
C LEU A 66 -28.73 -3.72 27.25
N GLN A 67 -28.64 -2.42 26.94
CA GLN A 67 -28.60 -1.36 27.95
C GLN A 67 -29.92 -1.22 28.72
N ARG A 68 -31.08 -1.36 28.05
CA ARG A 68 -32.39 -1.38 28.70
C ARG A 68 -32.53 -2.61 29.61
N ALA A 69 -32.09 -3.78 29.17
CA ALA A 69 -32.08 -5.00 29.97
C ALA A 69 -31.18 -4.87 31.21
N ARG A 70 -29.99 -4.25 31.07
CA ARG A 70 -29.10 -3.92 32.21
C ARG A 70 -29.74 -2.93 33.19
N LYS A 71 -30.34 -1.85 32.70
CA LYS A 71 -31.04 -0.86 33.55
C LYS A 71 -32.25 -1.47 34.27
N LEU A 72 -32.99 -2.36 33.62
CA LEU A 72 -34.11 -3.10 34.23
C LEU A 72 -33.62 -4.08 35.30
N ALA A 73 -32.44 -4.71 35.10
CA ALA A 73 -31.81 -5.56 36.11
C ALA A 73 -31.27 -4.76 37.32
N GLU A 74 -30.86 -3.50 37.12
CA GLU A 74 -30.38 -2.61 38.19
C GLU A 74 -31.51 -1.94 39.00
N GLN A 75 -32.73 -1.85 38.46
CA GLN A 75 -33.87 -1.15 39.10
C GLN A 75 -34.83 -2.06 39.87
N ALA A 76 -34.59 -3.36 39.94
CA ALA A 76 -35.41 -4.27 40.76
C ALA A 76 -34.94 -4.25 42.23
N PRO A 77 -35.76 -3.80 43.20
CA PRO A 77 -35.41 -3.89 44.61
C PRO A 77 -35.47 -5.34 45.07
N ILE A 78 -34.34 -5.80 45.62
CA ILE A 78 -34.19 -7.13 46.21
C ILE A 78 -34.97 -7.16 47.54
N SER A 79 -36.02 -7.99 47.62
CA SER A 79 -36.57 -8.49 48.87
C SER A 79 -36.52 -10.02 48.89
N PRO A 80 -36.26 -10.67 50.04
CA PRO A 80 -35.50 -11.91 50.07
C PRO A 80 -36.40 -13.16 50.19
N MET A 81 -36.11 -14.19 49.40
CA MET A 81 -36.42 -15.57 49.79
C MET A 81 -35.50 -16.57 49.08
N ARG A 82 -34.68 -17.24 49.91
CA ARG A 82 -33.89 -18.47 49.68
C ARG A 82 -34.76 -19.66 49.21
N PRO A 83 -34.20 -20.84 48.87
CA PRO A 83 -32.88 -21.18 48.29
C PRO A 83 -32.97 -22.29 47.19
N ALA A 84 -31.80 -22.79 46.77
CA ALA A 84 -31.50 -24.02 46.02
C ALA A 84 -31.45 -23.84 44.47
N GLU A 85 -30.37 -24.18 43.75
CA GLU A 85 -29.25 -25.04 44.10
C GLU A 85 -28.05 -24.80 43.15
N THR A 86 -26.85 -24.76 43.75
CA THR A 86 -25.52 -25.14 43.22
C THR A 86 -24.94 -24.41 42.00
N ALA A 87 -23.97 -23.48 42.17
CA ALA A 87 -22.54 -23.71 42.44
C ALA A 87 -21.81 -24.38 41.26
N LYS A 88 -20.75 -23.83 40.66
CA LYS A 88 -19.48 -23.31 41.22
C LYS A 88 -18.89 -22.25 40.25
N THR A 89 -18.40 -21.09 40.70
CA THR A 89 -17.02 -20.77 41.17
C THR A 89 -15.97 -21.20 40.15
N GLU A 90 -15.29 -20.28 39.46
CA GLU A 90 -14.00 -19.62 39.78
C GLU A 90 -13.72 -18.66 38.59
N GLU A 91 -12.98 -17.54 38.60
CA GLU A 91 -12.20 -16.76 39.55
C GLU A 91 -11.94 -15.38 38.88
N LYS A 92 -11.72 -14.37 39.70
CA LYS A 92 -11.38 -12.96 39.42
C LYS A 92 -9.87 -12.83 39.02
N PRO A 93 -9.26 -11.63 38.90
CA PRO A 93 -9.69 -10.30 38.41
C PRO A 93 -8.59 -9.62 37.54
N SER A 94 -8.75 -8.30 37.29
CA SER A 94 -7.69 -7.29 37.01
C SER A 94 -7.52 -6.96 35.53
N GLU A 95 -7.45 -5.71 35.05
CA GLU A 95 -7.61 -4.36 35.60
C GLU A 95 -7.67 -3.40 34.39
N LYS A 96 -8.37 -2.27 34.55
CA LYS A 96 -8.30 -1.00 33.77
C LYS A 96 -8.94 -1.00 32.37
N PRO A 97 -9.59 0.12 32.02
CA PRO A 97 -8.86 1.11 31.23
C PRO A 97 -9.14 2.56 31.66
N LEU A 98 -8.08 3.27 32.02
CA LEU A 98 -8.03 4.74 32.09
C LEU A 98 -6.94 5.25 31.12
N GLU A 99 -6.81 4.58 29.97
CA GLU A 99 -5.69 4.73 29.04
C GLU A 99 -6.16 4.97 27.59
N GLU A 100 -7.36 5.50 27.42
CA GLU A 100 -7.99 5.75 26.10
C GLU A 100 -7.78 7.18 25.57
N GLU A 101 -6.87 7.95 26.18
CA GLU A 101 -6.57 9.32 25.71
C GLU A 101 -5.12 9.54 25.26
N ALA A 102 -4.29 8.48 25.20
CA ALA A 102 -2.88 8.57 24.84
C ALA A 102 -2.46 7.75 23.60
N ARG A 103 -3.39 7.24 22.78
CA ARG A 103 -3.05 6.50 21.54
C ARG A 103 -3.84 6.98 20.33
N ARG A 104 -3.76 8.28 20.04
CA ARG A 104 -3.84 8.77 18.65
C ARG A 104 -2.43 9.12 18.14
N ILE A 105 -1.48 8.22 18.33
CA ILE A 105 -0.44 8.08 17.33
C ILE A 105 -1.09 7.15 16.32
N VAL A 106 -1.69 7.75 15.28
CA VAL A 106 -1.95 7.01 14.06
C VAL A 106 -0.56 6.52 13.65
N GLU A 107 -0.26 5.24 13.89
CA GLU A 107 0.80 4.57 13.16
C GLU A 107 0.38 4.71 11.69
N ALA A 108 0.89 5.75 11.05
CA ALA A 108 0.71 5.97 9.64
C ALA A 108 1.29 4.73 8.99
N LYS A 109 0.39 3.81 8.59
CA LYS A 109 0.77 2.63 7.83
C LYS A 109 1.68 3.13 6.72
N PRO A 110 2.93 2.67 6.64
CA PRO A 110 3.88 3.21 5.68
C PRO A 110 3.24 3.14 4.31
N ILE A 111 3.15 4.30 3.63
CA ILE A 111 2.73 4.35 2.24
C ILE A 111 3.56 3.31 1.51
N SER A 112 2.91 2.47 0.69
CA SER A 112 3.66 1.49 -0.08
C SER A 112 4.74 2.22 -0.88
N PHE A 113 5.94 1.68 -0.87
CA PHE A 113 7.09 2.37 -1.42
C PHE A 113 6.89 2.78 -2.90
N GLU A 114 6.21 1.94 -3.69
CA GLU A 114 5.77 2.22 -5.06
C GLU A 114 4.83 3.44 -5.16
N ALA A 115 3.92 3.60 -4.20
CA ALA A 115 3.05 4.77 -4.13
C ALA A 115 3.87 6.03 -3.80
N GLY A 116 4.91 5.91 -2.96
CA GLY A 116 5.86 6.99 -2.69
C GLY A 116 6.60 7.44 -3.96
N PHE A 117 7.13 6.51 -4.76
CA PHE A 117 7.78 6.85 -6.02
C PHE A 117 6.83 7.42 -7.06
N SER A 118 5.61 6.91 -7.13
CA SER A 118 4.56 7.43 -8.01
C SER A 118 4.20 8.87 -7.65
N ILE A 119 4.08 9.18 -6.35
CA ILE A 119 3.85 10.56 -5.86
C ILE A 119 5.03 11.46 -6.23
N ILE A 120 6.27 11.00 -6.07
CA ILE A 120 7.48 11.76 -6.45
C ILE A 120 7.46 12.11 -7.95
N LYS A 121 7.22 11.12 -8.82
CA LYS A 121 7.11 11.33 -10.28
C LYS A 121 6.00 12.32 -10.62
N TRP A 122 4.86 12.20 -9.94
CA TRP A 122 3.72 13.08 -10.15
C TRP A 122 4.00 14.54 -9.71
N VAL A 123 4.58 14.74 -8.54
CA VAL A 123 5.02 16.07 -8.06
C VAL A 123 6.00 16.69 -9.05
N TRP A 124 6.97 15.90 -9.54
CA TRP A 124 7.92 16.38 -10.54
C TRP A 124 7.23 16.85 -11.84
N ALA A 125 6.24 16.10 -12.33
CA ALA A 125 5.49 16.47 -13.52
C ALA A 125 4.71 17.77 -13.34
N LEU A 126 4.13 18.02 -12.15
CA LEU A 126 3.48 19.29 -11.85
C LEU A 126 4.47 20.45 -11.86
N LEU A 127 5.64 20.25 -11.27
CA LEU A 127 6.71 21.25 -11.28
C LEU A 127 7.25 21.51 -12.71
N ASP A 128 7.29 20.48 -13.58
CA ASP A 128 7.62 20.61 -15.01
C ASP A 128 6.54 21.35 -15.80
N ALA A 129 5.27 21.25 -15.40
CA ALA A 129 4.18 22.04 -15.94
C ALA A 129 4.17 23.50 -15.46
N GLY A 130 5.12 23.90 -14.61
CA GLY A 130 5.31 25.27 -14.13
C GLY A 130 4.47 25.64 -12.92
N LEU A 131 3.85 24.66 -12.25
CA LEU A 131 3.14 24.90 -10.99
C LEU A 131 4.14 25.15 -9.87
N ASP A 132 3.78 26.03 -8.95
CA ASP A 132 4.61 26.35 -7.79
C ASP A 132 4.31 25.43 -6.58
N ARG A 133 5.00 25.69 -5.48
CA ARG A 133 4.83 24.93 -4.23
C ARG A 133 3.39 24.93 -3.75
N ASP A 134 2.76 26.09 -3.71
CA ASP A 134 1.45 26.26 -3.10
C ASP A 134 0.38 25.61 -3.99
N ASP A 135 0.52 25.73 -5.32
CA ASP A 135 -0.30 25.02 -6.29
C ASP A 135 -0.23 23.50 -6.07
N VAL A 136 0.98 22.93 -6.04
CA VAL A 136 1.22 21.49 -5.86
C VAL A 136 0.63 20.99 -4.54
N VAL A 137 0.82 21.74 -3.46
CA VAL A 137 0.27 21.41 -2.13
C VAL A 137 -1.26 21.51 -2.10
N ASN A 138 -1.85 22.49 -2.79
CA ASN A 138 -3.31 22.63 -2.84
C ASN A 138 -3.95 21.53 -3.68
N ILE A 139 -3.34 21.15 -4.82
CA ILE A 139 -3.79 20.03 -5.63
C ILE A 139 -3.66 18.72 -4.85
N SER A 140 -2.56 18.50 -4.13
CA SER A 140 -2.40 17.29 -3.33
C SER A 140 -3.43 17.18 -2.21
N LYS A 141 -3.78 18.28 -1.53
CA LYS A 141 -4.90 18.32 -0.56
C LYS A 141 -6.23 17.95 -1.19
N TYR A 142 -6.51 18.46 -2.39
CA TYR A 142 -7.74 18.11 -3.12
C TYR A 142 -7.76 16.62 -3.47
N CYS A 143 -6.68 16.11 -4.07
CA CYS A 143 -6.57 14.70 -4.45
C CYS A 143 -6.63 13.75 -3.24
N GLU A 144 -6.10 14.16 -2.09
CA GLU A 144 -6.22 13.40 -0.84
C GLU A 144 -7.68 13.35 -0.35
N ARG A 145 -8.38 14.49 -0.31
CA ARG A 145 -9.78 14.55 0.15
C ARG A 145 -10.74 13.75 -0.72
N VAL A 146 -10.47 13.68 -2.03
CA VAL A 146 -11.31 12.95 -3.00
C VAL A 146 -10.89 11.48 -3.11
N GLY A 147 -9.78 11.07 -2.49
CA GLY A 147 -9.31 9.69 -2.45
C GLY A 147 -8.46 9.26 -3.66
N TYR A 148 -7.95 10.20 -4.45
CA TYR A 148 -6.98 9.93 -5.51
C TYR A 148 -5.55 9.74 -4.99
N LEU A 149 -5.25 10.27 -3.80
CA LEU A 149 -3.99 10.05 -3.09
C LEU A 149 -4.24 9.37 -1.73
N PRO A 150 -3.28 8.57 -1.24
CA PRO A 150 -3.33 8.04 0.12
C PRO A 150 -3.49 9.14 1.19
N PRO A 151 -4.05 8.80 2.36
CA PRO A 151 -4.13 9.74 3.49
C PRO A 151 -2.75 10.30 3.85
N ASN A 152 -2.71 11.57 4.26
CA ASN A 152 -1.52 12.35 4.61
C ASN A 152 -0.54 12.60 3.44
N SER A 153 -0.89 12.25 2.20
CA SER A 153 -0.02 12.51 1.04
C SER A 153 0.29 13.98 0.85
N SER A 154 -0.66 14.87 1.13
CA SER A 154 -0.44 16.32 0.98
C SER A 154 0.65 16.85 1.91
N GLU A 155 0.77 16.29 3.10
CA GLU A 155 1.83 16.60 4.06
C GLU A 155 3.19 16.12 3.54
N TYR A 156 3.26 14.86 3.07
CA TYR A 156 4.50 14.29 2.51
C TYR A 156 4.96 15.02 1.24
N VAL A 157 4.03 15.41 0.37
CA VAL A 157 4.31 16.26 -0.79
C VAL A 157 4.92 17.59 -0.36
N GLY A 158 4.40 18.20 0.72
CA GLY A 158 4.95 19.41 1.31
C GLY A 158 6.40 19.29 1.77
N TYR A 159 6.84 18.10 2.22
CA TYR A 159 8.23 17.85 2.61
C TYR A 159 9.20 17.79 1.43
N VAL A 160 8.75 17.34 0.26
CA VAL A 160 9.63 17.04 -0.87
C VAL A 160 9.62 18.13 -1.95
N VAL A 161 8.53 18.88 -2.10
CA VAL A 161 8.34 19.84 -3.22
C VAL A 161 9.39 20.95 -3.26
N ASP A 162 9.82 21.46 -2.10
CA ASP A 162 10.86 22.50 -2.01
C ASP A 162 12.25 21.94 -2.37
N ALA A 163 12.53 20.71 -1.91
CA ALA A 163 13.77 20.02 -2.23
C ALA A 163 13.85 19.69 -3.73
N MET A 164 12.76 19.22 -4.33
CA MET A 164 12.66 18.98 -5.78
C MET A 164 12.84 20.27 -6.58
N SER A 165 12.15 21.35 -6.20
CA SER A 165 12.27 22.64 -6.88
C SER A 165 13.73 23.13 -6.87
N LYS A 166 14.42 23.03 -5.74
CA LYS A 166 15.84 23.39 -5.63
C LYS A 166 16.74 22.44 -6.43
N ALA A 167 16.49 21.14 -6.39
CA ALA A 167 17.25 20.15 -7.16
C ALA A 167 17.15 20.41 -8.67
N ARG A 168 15.95 20.73 -9.16
CA ARG A 168 15.70 21.11 -10.56
C ARG A 168 16.48 22.35 -10.96
N LEU A 169 16.47 23.40 -10.14
CA LEU A 169 17.28 24.60 -10.37
C LEU A 169 18.78 24.30 -10.35
N GLY A 170 19.21 23.30 -9.56
CA GLY A 170 20.58 22.77 -9.55
C GLY A 170 20.93 21.88 -10.74
N GLY A 171 20.01 21.66 -11.68
CA GLY A 171 20.23 20.87 -12.89
C GLY A 171 20.03 19.36 -12.75
N LEU A 172 19.52 18.87 -11.61
CA LEU A 172 19.17 17.46 -11.47
C LEU A 172 17.95 17.11 -12.32
N ASN A 173 18.02 15.97 -12.99
CA ASN A 173 16.84 15.35 -13.61
C ASN A 173 16.09 14.44 -12.64
N LEU A 174 14.88 14.03 -13.03
CA LEU A 174 14.01 13.17 -12.24
C LEU A 174 14.70 11.85 -11.86
N GLU A 175 15.42 11.23 -12.80
CA GLU A 175 16.07 9.94 -12.54
C GLU A 175 17.20 10.05 -11.52
N GLU A 176 18.02 11.11 -11.58
CA GLU A 176 19.05 11.43 -10.57
C GLU A 176 18.43 11.71 -9.20
N PHE A 177 17.35 12.49 -9.16
CA PHE A 177 16.65 12.78 -7.91
C PHE A 177 16.08 11.49 -7.29
N MET A 178 15.47 10.61 -8.10
CA MET A 178 14.96 9.33 -7.63
C MET A 178 16.06 8.41 -7.09
N LEU A 179 17.25 8.41 -7.68
CA LEU A 179 18.39 7.66 -7.14
C LEU A 179 18.84 8.16 -5.76
N ILE A 180 18.74 9.46 -5.49
CA ILE A 180 19.04 10.01 -4.15
C ILE A 180 18.05 9.49 -3.12
N ILE A 181 16.75 9.52 -3.43
CA ILE A 181 15.70 8.97 -2.57
C ILE A 181 15.88 7.47 -2.35
N TYR A 182 16.25 6.74 -3.41
CA TYR A 182 16.62 5.33 -3.32
C TYR A 182 17.79 5.10 -2.35
N GLY A 183 18.83 5.94 -2.39
CA GLY A 183 19.94 5.89 -1.46
C GLY A 183 19.50 5.96 0.00
N ALA A 184 18.57 6.86 0.32
CA ALA A 184 17.99 6.98 1.65
C ALA A 184 17.15 5.74 2.05
N ALA A 185 16.34 5.22 1.14
CA ALA A 185 15.53 4.02 1.37
C ALA A 185 16.42 2.78 1.64
N LYS A 186 17.49 2.60 0.86
CA LYS A 186 18.47 1.52 1.05
C LYS A 186 19.20 1.66 2.38
N ALA A 187 19.61 2.87 2.76
CA ALA A 187 20.25 3.12 4.06
C ALA A 187 19.33 2.81 5.24
N SER A 188 18.01 2.92 5.04
CA SER A 188 16.97 2.60 6.02
C SER A 188 16.65 1.10 6.12
N GLY A 189 17.33 0.25 5.35
CA GLY A 189 17.13 -1.21 5.39
C GLY A 189 15.89 -1.71 4.65
N LEU A 190 15.22 -0.85 3.88
CA LEU A 190 14.09 -1.26 3.05
C LEU A 190 14.61 -2.14 1.90
N ARG A 191 14.03 -3.34 1.75
CA ARG A 191 14.30 -4.21 0.60
C ARG A 191 13.46 -3.70 -0.57
N LEU A 192 14.14 -3.13 -1.54
CA LEU A 192 13.55 -2.47 -2.69
C LEU A 192 13.42 -3.49 -3.81
N GLU A 193 12.24 -3.59 -4.41
CA GLU A 193 12.06 -4.43 -5.60
C GLU A 193 12.92 -3.84 -6.73
N MET A 194 13.82 -4.67 -7.27
CA MET A 194 14.86 -4.26 -8.23
C MET A 194 14.29 -3.66 -9.53
N LYS A 195 13.02 -3.91 -9.85
CA LYS A 195 12.42 -3.56 -11.13
C LYS A 195 12.35 -2.04 -11.37
N GLU A 196 11.93 -1.26 -10.39
CA GLU A 196 11.85 0.21 -10.54
C GLU A 196 13.24 0.85 -10.57
N LEU A 197 14.19 0.31 -9.79
CA LEU A 197 15.57 0.77 -9.80
C LEU A 197 16.26 0.49 -11.13
N GLU A 198 16.04 -0.71 -11.68
CA GLU A 198 16.56 -1.10 -12.98
C GLU A 198 16.06 -0.15 -14.07
N GLU A 199 14.76 0.17 -14.11
CA GLU A 199 14.23 1.12 -15.11
C GLU A 199 14.89 2.50 -15.01
N VAL A 200 15.08 3.03 -13.80
CA VAL A 200 15.72 4.32 -13.54
C VAL A 200 17.20 4.29 -13.91
N ALA A 201 17.93 3.26 -13.49
CA ALA A 201 19.34 3.07 -13.78
C ALA A 201 19.59 2.86 -15.28
N PHE A 202 18.79 2.01 -15.94
CA PHE A 202 18.87 1.79 -17.38
C PHE A 202 18.49 3.05 -18.18
N GLY A 203 17.53 3.85 -17.70
CA GLY A 203 17.19 5.14 -18.28
C GLY A 203 18.39 6.10 -18.30
N LEU A 204 19.08 6.23 -17.17
CA LEU A 204 20.29 7.06 -17.05
C LEU A 204 21.44 6.52 -17.91
N LEU A 205 21.70 5.21 -17.86
CA LEU A 205 22.74 4.56 -18.67
C LEU A 205 22.49 4.80 -20.18
N ARG A 206 21.25 4.66 -20.65
CA ARG A 206 20.89 4.96 -22.04
C ARG A 206 21.11 6.43 -22.40
N LYS A 207 20.78 7.36 -21.51
CA LYS A 207 21.04 8.80 -21.73
C LYS A 207 22.53 9.09 -21.83
N ILE A 208 23.35 8.48 -20.97
CA ILE A 208 24.82 8.62 -20.99
C ILE A 208 25.39 8.04 -22.30
N LEU A 209 25.00 6.82 -22.66
CA LEU A 209 25.43 6.17 -23.92
C LEU A 209 25.08 7.01 -25.14
N LYS A 210 23.83 7.52 -25.23
CA LYS A 210 23.42 8.41 -26.32
C LYS A 210 24.27 9.69 -26.42
N LYS A 211 24.61 10.31 -25.28
CA LYS A 211 25.47 11.49 -25.26
C LYS A 211 26.88 11.19 -25.77
N ILE A 212 27.43 10.02 -25.43
CA ILE A 212 28.76 9.56 -25.88
C ILE A 212 28.76 9.31 -27.40
N ASP A 213 27.71 8.65 -27.93
CA ASP A 213 27.56 8.39 -29.36
C ASP A 213 27.46 9.68 -30.18
N THR A 214 26.71 10.68 -29.69
CA THR A 214 26.61 11.99 -30.37
C THR A 214 27.88 12.83 -30.26
N GLY A 215 28.73 12.59 -29.27
CA GLY A 215 30.00 13.31 -29.07
C GLY A 215 31.15 12.80 -29.95
N HIS A 216 31.05 11.59 -30.52
CA HIS A 216 32.08 11.01 -31.39
C HIS A 216 31.84 11.22 -32.90
N GLY A 217 30.70 11.80 -33.29
CA GLY A 217 30.34 12.07 -34.70
C GLY A 217 30.65 13.49 -35.21
N GLY A 218 31.28 14.33 -34.39
CA GLY A 218 31.60 15.72 -34.70
C GLY A 218 33.07 16.03 -34.42
N GLY A 219 33.97 15.44 -35.20
CA GLY A 219 35.40 15.70 -35.23
C GLY A 219 35.93 15.47 -36.63
#